data_AF-A0A1G2DZF2-F1
#
_entry.id   AF-A0A1G2DZF2-F1
#
_cell.length_a   1.000
_cell.length_b   1.000
_cell.length_c   1.000
_cell.angle_alpha   90.00
_cell.angle_beta   90.00
_cell.angle_gamma   90.00
#
_symmetry.space_group_name_H-M   'P 1'
#
loop_
_entity.id
_entity.type
_entity.pdbx_description
1 polymer ?
#
loop_
_entity_poly.entity_id
_entity_poly.type
_entity_poly.pdbx_seq_one_letter_code
_entity_poly.pdbx_strand_id
1 'polypeptide(L)'
;MKSILKKNSLIFFLSFLILGSAFAFGINAQSETKSFYIESDYDLYARKNIEAVLLRSSDNLYFYVEKPWWDSRSSVEQNDIRVSLYNLGEEFKNKIYPTLTSNFGFEWNLGIDNDSRITVLIHEMERGVGGYFRNHDEYYKPQIYSSNEAEMLYLNSQFITTSFAKSFLAHEFVHLITFNQKDRLRNVTDDVWLNELRAEYAPTLLGYDNVYEGSNLQKRVNIFLNNPSISLTEWKDGVENYGILNVLAQYLVDHYGFKILQDSLFSSKVGIESINYALQKNGFQKDFAQIFSDWSVTVLVNDCSLGNSYCYKNSNLKSFRITPETNFIPTTAESNLITYNQIKDWSARWQRIFGGKGNLTLNLNGGAGINFKVPYVVCDFDNKCFVKILTLDKDGKGQISISDFSSRYFSLTLVSSVQQRQSDFAGNGVYYPFSLEIGTKELSGDGDASIQSLLDQIAYLQAEIARVQSAINAFLSSQGKEQMNFSSCKSFGNDLYFGMKDNQEVSCLQQFLKSKGSDIYPEGLVTGNFLSLTFTAVQRYQANKGIIQTGYFGPLTRTVANAEL
;
A
#
# COMPACT_ATOMS: atom_id res chain seq x y z
N MET A 1 43.11 57.04 -71.85
CA MET A 1 41.63 57.04 -71.95
C MET A 1 41.11 57.29 -70.53
N LYS A 2 40.66 58.45 -70.02
CA LYS A 2 39.86 59.59 -70.56
C LYS A 2 38.71 59.04 -71.41
N SER A 3 37.46 59.00 -70.92
CA SER A 3 36.55 60.13 -70.67
C SER A 3 35.38 59.65 -69.75
N ILE A 4 34.90 60.28 -68.66
CA ILE A 4 34.51 61.68 -68.34
C ILE A 4 33.00 61.95 -68.51
N LEU A 5 32.37 62.35 -67.38
CA LEU A 5 31.19 63.25 -67.17
C LEU A 5 29.77 62.70 -67.48
N LYS A 6 28.67 63.10 -66.83
CA LYS A 6 28.40 64.31 -66.01
C LYS A 6 27.13 64.12 -65.15
N LYS A 7 27.14 64.74 -63.97
CA LYS A 7 26.01 65.12 -63.11
C LYS A 7 25.19 66.24 -63.78
N ASN A 8 23.89 66.33 -63.53
CA ASN A 8 23.20 67.60 -63.23
C ASN A 8 21.76 67.39 -62.73
N SER A 9 21.46 68.08 -61.63
CA SER A 9 20.14 68.29 -61.02
C SER A 9 19.23 69.15 -61.90
N LEU A 10 17.91 68.97 -61.76
CA LEU A 10 16.97 70.09 -61.75
C LEU A 10 15.79 69.80 -60.81
N ILE A 11 15.57 70.71 -59.86
CA ILE A 11 14.43 70.80 -58.95
C ILE A 11 13.31 71.55 -59.69
N PHE A 12 12.07 71.09 -59.58
CA PHE A 12 10.89 71.94 -59.73
C PHE A 12 9.83 71.53 -58.69
N PHE A 13 9.21 72.56 -58.12
CA PHE A 13 8.36 72.58 -56.94
C PHE A 13 6.87 72.65 -57.33
N LEU A 14 5.99 72.11 -56.47
CA LEU A 14 4.51 72.31 -56.37
C LEU A 14 3.64 71.80 -57.56
N SER A 15 2.46 71.20 -57.38
CA SER A 15 1.41 71.48 -56.40
C SER A 15 0.46 70.29 -56.18
N PHE A 16 -0.12 70.29 -54.98
CA PHE A 16 -1.23 69.51 -54.43
C PHE A 16 -2.37 69.14 -55.39
N LEU A 17 -2.81 67.87 -55.33
CA LEU A 17 -4.22 67.50 -55.47
C LEU A 17 -4.49 66.23 -54.66
N ILE A 18 -5.08 66.45 -53.47
CA ILE A 18 -5.70 65.41 -52.65
C ILE A 18 -7.00 65.00 -53.36
N LEU A 19 -7.09 63.74 -53.77
CA LEU A 19 -8.35 63.04 -53.85
C LEU A 19 -8.17 61.67 -53.21
N GLY A 20 -8.93 61.46 -52.12
CA GLY A 20 -8.91 60.24 -51.35
C GLY A 20 -9.41 59.04 -52.16
N SER A 21 -8.66 57.97 -52.09
CA SER A 21 -9.16 56.62 -52.28
C SER A 21 -8.74 55.84 -51.04
N ALA A 22 -9.75 55.49 -50.24
CA ALA A 22 -9.62 54.56 -49.14
C ALA A 22 -9.02 53.26 -49.70
N PHE A 23 -7.79 52.94 -49.31
CA PHE A 23 -7.25 51.60 -49.48
C PHE A 23 -8.04 50.69 -48.54
N ALA A 24 -9.01 49.98 -49.10
CA ALA A 24 -9.53 48.76 -48.52
C ALA A 24 -8.36 47.77 -48.44
N PHE A 25 -7.78 47.62 -47.26
CA PHE A 25 -6.95 46.47 -46.92
C PHE A 25 -7.86 45.24 -46.91
N GLY A 26 -7.97 44.57 -48.06
CA GLY A 26 -8.42 43.19 -48.10
C GLY A 26 -7.35 42.33 -47.43
N ILE A 27 -7.52 42.04 -46.14
CA ILE A 27 -6.73 41.03 -45.44
C ILE A 27 -7.29 39.67 -45.89
N ASN A 28 -6.75 39.13 -46.98
CA ASN A 28 -6.80 37.69 -47.22
C ASN A 28 -5.70 37.06 -46.35
N ALA A 29 -6.00 36.80 -45.08
CA ALA A 29 -5.21 35.89 -44.27
C ALA A 29 -5.45 34.48 -44.82
N GLN A 30 -4.59 34.03 -45.73
CA GLN A 30 -4.56 32.63 -46.13
C GLN A 30 -4.16 31.84 -44.88
N SER A 31 -5.09 31.09 -44.31
CA SER A 31 -4.83 30.23 -43.13
C SER A 31 -3.68 29.29 -43.47
N GLU A 32 -2.62 29.30 -42.68
CA GLU A 32 -1.51 28.37 -42.85
C GLU A 32 -2.01 26.95 -42.57
N THR A 33 -1.87 26.08 -43.57
CA THR A 33 -2.27 24.67 -43.49
C THR A 33 -1.03 23.80 -43.37
N LYS A 34 -1.01 22.86 -42.42
CA LYS A 34 0.11 21.96 -42.15
C LYS A 34 -0.38 20.53 -41.89
N SER A 35 0.43 19.54 -42.23
CA SER A 35 0.19 18.14 -41.87
C SER A 35 0.88 17.79 -40.56
N PHE A 36 0.18 17.03 -39.72
CA PHE A 36 0.69 16.53 -38.44
C PHE A 36 0.55 15.01 -38.36
N TYR A 37 1.54 14.33 -37.80
CA TYR A 37 1.40 12.96 -37.32
C TYR A 37 0.56 12.96 -36.03
N ILE A 38 -0.27 11.94 -35.85
CA ILE A 38 -1.14 11.78 -34.68
C ILE A 38 -1.07 10.35 -34.15
N GLU A 39 -1.67 10.10 -32.98
CA GLU A 39 -1.78 8.75 -32.45
C GLU A 39 -3.04 8.04 -32.96
N SER A 40 -2.86 6.93 -33.67
CA SER A 40 -3.97 6.24 -34.33
C SER A 40 -4.93 5.59 -33.34
N ASP A 41 -4.44 5.19 -32.16
CA ASP A 41 -5.27 4.54 -31.14
C ASP A 41 -6.26 5.50 -30.45
N TYR A 42 -6.02 6.82 -30.55
CA TYR A 42 -6.91 7.85 -30.04
C TYR A 42 -7.76 8.53 -31.12
N ASP A 43 -7.38 8.45 -32.39
CA ASP A 43 -8.10 9.06 -33.51
C ASP A 43 -9.40 8.30 -33.83
N LEU A 44 -10.48 9.05 -34.05
CA LEU A 44 -11.80 8.47 -34.36
C LEU A 44 -11.82 7.59 -35.62
N TYR A 45 -10.88 7.82 -36.54
CA TYR A 45 -10.80 7.13 -37.83
C TYR A 45 -9.52 6.31 -37.96
N ALA A 46 -8.79 6.08 -36.86
CA ALA A 46 -7.51 5.37 -36.81
C ALA A 46 -6.46 5.89 -37.82
N ARG A 47 -6.47 7.20 -38.09
CA ARG A 47 -5.53 7.84 -39.01
C ARG A 47 -4.15 8.01 -38.36
N LYS A 48 -3.11 8.10 -39.20
CA LYS A 48 -1.71 8.32 -38.76
C LYS A 48 -1.24 9.76 -38.92
N ASN A 49 -1.92 10.51 -39.78
CA ASN A 49 -1.66 11.91 -40.02
C ASN A 49 -2.94 12.61 -40.46
N ILE A 50 -3.00 13.91 -40.20
CA ILE A 50 -4.11 14.78 -40.59
C ILE A 50 -3.58 16.12 -41.10
N GLU A 51 -4.37 16.76 -41.94
CA GLU A 51 -4.16 18.14 -42.35
C GLU A 51 -4.94 19.08 -41.40
N ALA A 52 -4.29 20.13 -40.93
CA ALA A 52 -4.87 21.08 -39.99
C ALA A 52 -4.58 22.53 -40.39
N VAL A 53 -5.52 23.42 -40.08
CA VAL A 53 -5.46 24.86 -40.35
C VAL A 53 -5.14 25.63 -39.08
N LEU A 54 -4.20 26.56 -39.17
CA LEU A 54 -3.90 27.50 -38.09
C LEU A 54 -5.08 28.47 -37.93
N LEU A 55 -5.77 28.40 -36.79
CA LEU A 55 -6.89 29.29 -36.49
C LEU A 55 -6.52 30.43 -35.55
N ARG A 56 -5.51 30.24 -34.68
CA ARG A 56 -5.04 31.27 -33.75
C ARG A 56 -3.57 31.08 -33.42
N SER A 57 -2.85 32.20 -33.29
CA SER A 57 -1.54 32.28 -32.67
C SER A 57 -1.58 33.29 -31.53
N SER A 58 -0.85 33.01 -30.46
CA SER A 58 -0.65 33.86 -29.28
C SER A 58 0.83 33.83 -28.87
N ASP A 59 1.19 34.57 -27.82
CA ASP A 59 2.57 34.59 -27.32
C ASP A 59 3.07 33.21 -26.85
N ASN A 60 2.16 32.35 -26.39
CA ASN A 60 2.51 31.04 -25.82
C ASN A 60 2.04 29.85 -26.65
N LEU A 61 0.99 30.01 -27.46
CA LEU A 61 0.32 28.89 -28.13
C LEU A 61 0.06 29.14 -29.63
N TYR A 62 0.17 28.07 -30.40
CA TYR A 62 -0.48 27.90 -31.70
C TYR A 62 -1.70 26.99 -31.57
N PHE A 63 -2.82 27.34 -32.20
CA PHE A 63 -4.00 26.47 -32.29
C PHE A 63 -4.23 26.04 -33.74
N TYR A 64 -3.96 24.78 -34.01
CA TYR A 64 -4.30 24.12 -35.26
C TYR A 64 -5.55 23.28 -35.07
N VAL A 65 -6.44 23.32 -36.05
CA VAL A 65 -7.68 22.53 -36.05
C VAL A 65 -7.72 21.66 -37.29
N GLU A 66 -8.08 20.40 -37.11
CA GLU A 66 -8.30 19.46 -38.21
C GLU A 66 -9.18 20.08 -39.30
N LYS A 67 -8.65 20.11 -40.52
CA LYS A 67 -9.24 20.86 -41.63
C LYS A 67 -10.59 20.26 -42.09
N PRO A 68 -10.74 18.94 -42.35
CA PRO A 68 -12.04 18.37 -42.70
C PRO A 68 -13.13 18.65 -41.65
N TRP A 69 -12.79 18.51 -40.37
CA TRP A 69 -13.72 18.80 -39.28
C TRP A 69 -14.11 20.28 -39.26
N TRP A 70 -13.14 21.19 -39.35
CA TRP A 70 -13.36 22.64 -39.40
C TRP A 70 -14.23 23.08 -40.58
N ASP A 71 -13.94 22.57 -41.77
CA ASP A 71 -14.66 22.93 -43.01
C ASP A 71 -16.10 22.42 -43.01
N SER A 72 -16.39 21.37 -42.23
CA SER A 72 -17.75 20.83 -42.07
C SER A 72 -18.64 21.64 -41.12
N ARG A 73 -18.08 22.59 -40.35
CA ARG A 73 -18.82 23.41 -39.38
C ARG A 73 -19.54 24.57 -40.07
N SER A 74 -20.72 24.91 -39.56
CA SER A 74 -21.42 26.14 -39.95
C SER A 74 -20.64 27.39 -39.55
N SER A 75 -20.91 28.53 -40.19
CA SER A 75 -20.24 29.80 -39.88
C SER A 75 -20.43 30.24 -38.43
N VAL A 76 -21.57 29.88 -37.81
CA VAL A 76 -21.85 30.15 -36.39
C VAL A 76 -20.96 29.28 -35.49
N GLU A 77 -20.91 27.97 -35.72
CA GLU A 77 -20.03 27.06 -34.96
C GLU A 77 -18.55 27.44 -35.12
N GLN A 78 -18.13 27.81 -36.33
CA GLN A 78 -16.78 28.30 -36.59
C GLN A 78 -16.44 29.55 -35.77
N ASN A 79 -17.41 30.45 -35.61
CA ASN A 79 -17.23 31.62 -34.76
C ASN A 79 -17.13 31.25 -33.27
N ASP A 80 -17.99 30.35 -32.80
CA ASP A 80 -18.00 29.88 -31.41
C ASP A 80 -16.69 29.16 -31.05
N ILE A 81 -16.16 28.36 -31.98
CA ILE A 81 -14.84 27.73 -31.85
C ILE A 81 -13.76 28.80 -31.74
N ARG A 82 -13.73 29.81 -32.64
CA ARG A 82 -12.73 30.89 -32.57
C ARG A 82 -12.77 31.63 -31.23
N VAL A 83 -13.96 31.92 -30.71
CA VAL A 83 -14.14 32.54 -29.39
C VAL A 83 -13.63 31.62 -28.27
N SER A 84 -13.93 30.31 -28.37
CA SER A 84 -13.47 29.33 -27.37
C SER A 84 -11.94 29.20 -27.38
N LEU A 85 -11.31 29.16 -28.55
CA LEU A 85 -9.84 29.16 -28.69
C LEU A 85 -9.22 30.46 -28.21
N TYR A 86 -9.90 31.59 -28.39
CA TYR A 86 -9.49 32.86 -27.80
C TYR A 86 -9.43 32.76 -26.28
N ASN A 87 -10.55 32.38 -25.65
CA ASN A 87 -10.65 32.27 -24.21
C ASN A 87 -9.69 31.23 -23.63
N LEU A 88 -9.51 30.10 -24.30
CA LEU A 88 -8.62 29.03 -23.85
C LEU A 88 -7.15 29.47 -23.84
N GLY A 89 -6.70 30.19 -24.88
CA GLY A 89 -5.33 30.73 -24.88
C GLY A 89 -5.12 31.85 -23.86
N GLU A 90 -6.14 32.68 -23.57
CA GLU A 90 -6.05 33.66 -22.48
C GLU A 90 -5.97 32.97 -21.11
N GLU A 91 -6.79 31.94 -20.87
CA GLU A 91 -6.72 31.13 -19.64
C GLU A 91 -5.36 30.45 -19.52
N PHE A 92 -4.80 29.96 -20.63
CA PHE A 92 -3.48 29.34 -20.63
C PHE A 92 -2.40 30.34 -20.20
N LYS A 93 -2.32 31.48 -20.88
CA LYS A 93 -1.34 32.53 -20.61
C LYS A 93 -1.46 33.08 -19.19
N ASN A 94 -2.67 33.41 -18.75
CA ASN A 94 -2.88 34.16 -17.52
C ASN A 94 -2.96 33.26 -16.28
N LYS A 95 -3.26 31.96 -16.43
CA LYS A 95 -3.51 31.07 -15.30
C LYS A 95 -2.82 29.72 -15.41
N ILE A 96 -3.05 28.94 -16.48
CA ILE A 96 -2.52 27.56 -16.57
C ILE A 96 -1.00 27.56 -16.57
N TYR A 97 -0.39 28.30 -17.50
CA TYR A 97 1.06 28.35 -17.67
C TYR A 97 1.79 28.80 -16.39
N PRO A 98 1.51 29.98 -15.80
CA PRO A 98 2.23 30.41 -14.60
C PRO A 98 1.96 29.52 -13.38
N THR A 99 0.74 28.98 -13.22
CA THR A 99 0.43 28.10 -12.09
C THR A 99 1.14 26.77 -12.21
N LEU A 100 1.07 26.11 -13.37
CA LEU A 100 1.67 24.79 -13.54
C LEU A 100 3.19 24.88 -13.60
N THR A 101 3.78 25.89 -14.25
CA THR A 101 5.24 26.01 -14.31
C THR A 101 5.88 26.37 -12.97
N SER A 102 5.24 27.20 -12.15
CA SER A 102 5.73 27.51 -10.79
C SER A 102 5.67 26.31 -9.84
N ASN A 103 4.82 25.32 -10.13
CA ASN A 103 4.57 24.16 -9.28
C ASN A 103 5.27 22.89 -9.77
N PHE A 104 5.27 22.61 -11.07
CA PHE A 104 5.83 21.40 -11.67
C PHE A 104 7.14 21.66 -12.44
N GLY A 105 7.56 22.92 -12.59
CA GLY A 105 8.71 23.28 -13.42
C GLY A 105 8.31 23.54 -14.86
N PHE A 106 9.28 23.83 -15.72
CA PHE A 106 9.03 24.21 -17.11
C PHE A 106 9.04 23.00 -18.05
N GLU A 107 8.33 23.14 -19.16
CA GLU A 107 8.51 22.39 -20.41
C GLU A 107 9.88 22.64 -21.05
N TRP A 108 10.18 21.98 -22.18
CA TRP A 108 11.33 22.39 -22.99
C TRP A 108 11.05 23.75 -23.63
N ASN A 109 11.83 24.77 -23.28
CA ASN A 109 11.68 26.11 -23.85
C ASN A 109 13.08 26.71 -24.07
N LEU A 110 13.53 27.05 -25.29
CA LEU A 110 12.83 27.20 -26.59
C LEU A 110 12.47 25.88 -27.33
N GLY A 111 12.53 24.72 -26.69
CA GLY A 111 12.05 23.49 -27.31
C GLY A 111 12.96 22.87 -28.37
N ILE A 112 12.45 21.83 -29.02
CA ILE A 112 13.14 21.09 -30.10
C ILE A 112 13.22 21.88 -31.40
N ASP A 113 12.21 22.71 -31.68
CA ASP A 113 12.12 23.54 -32.89
C ASP A 113 12.67 24.96 -32.71
N ASN A 114 13.18 25.26 -31.51
CA ASN A 114 13.68 26.58 -31.11
C ASN A 114 12.59 27.67 -31.16
N ASP A 115 11.32 27.30 -30.98
CA ASP A 115 10.18 28.19 -30.75
C ASP A 115 9.66 28.06 -29.31
N SER A 116 9.42 29.20 -28.63
CA SER A 116 8.88 29.19 -27.27
C SER A 116 7.38 28.87 -27.21
N ARG A 117 6.71 28.72 -28.36
CA ARG A 117 5.26 28.49 -28.44
C ARG A 117 4.94 27.01 -28.56
N ILE A 118 4.00 26.56 -27.73
CA ILE A 118 3.49 25.19 -27.74
C ILE A 118 2.40 25.09 -28.81
N THR A 119 2.42 24.02 -29.61
CA THR A 119 1.39 23.75 -30.61
C THR A 119 0.27 22.91 -29.99
N VAL A 120 -0.96 23.42 -30.04
CA VAL A 120 -2.17 22.68 -29.66
C VAL A 120 -2.89 22.24 -30.93
N LEU A 121 -2.95 20.93 -31.17
CA LEU A 121 -3.68 20.33 -32.29
C LEU A 121 -5.04 19.81 -31.83
N ILE A 122 -6.10 20.28 -32.47
CA ILE A 122 -7.47 19.89 -32.18
C ILE A 122 -7.99 18.99 -33.30
N HIS A 123 -8.36 17.76 -32.98
CA HIS A 123 -8.85 16.78 -33.95
C HIS A 123 -9.94 15.86 -33.38
N GLU A 124 -10.62 15.12 -34.26
CA GLU A 124 -11.64 14.15 -33.85
C GLU A 124 -11.00 12.91 -33.22
N MET A 125 -11.39 12.60 -31.97
CA MET A 125 -10.87 11.47 -31.20
C MET A 125 -12.01 10.56 -30.72
N GLU A 126 -11.64 9.33 -30.34
CA GLU A 126 -12.55 8.32 -29.77
C GLU A 126 -13.32 8.83 -28.54
N ARG A 127 -14.51 8.27 -28.33
CA ARG A 127 -15.40 8.72 -27.24
C ARG A 127 -14.75 8.48 -25.88
N GLY A 128 -14.59 9.56 -25.12
CA GLY A 128 -14.06 9.52 -23.76
C GLY A 128 -12.61 10.00 -23.64
N VAL A 129 -11.90 10.16 -24.76
CA VAL A 129 -10.56 10.77 -24.83
C VAL A 129 -10.71 12.29 -24.79
N GLY A 130 -10.15 12.95 -23.79
CA GLY A 130 -10.19 14.42 -23.66
C GLY A 130 -9.07 15.12 -24.44
N GLY A 131 -7.91 14.47 -24.49
CA GLY A 131 -6.68 14.90 -25.12
C GLY A 131 -5.62 13.82 -24.91
N TYR A 132 -4.42 14.09 -25.42
CA TYR A 132 -3.24 13.28 -25.14
C TYR A 132 -1.95 14.09 -25.38
N PHE A 133 -0.84 13.56 -24.89
CA PHE A 133 0.52 14.02 -25.16
C PHE A 133 1.32 12.91 -25.85
N ARG A 134 2.12 13.26 -26.87
CA ARG A 134 2.99 12.33 -27.59
C ARG A 134 4.45 12.70 -27.41
N ASN A 135 5.16 11.97 -26.56
CA ASN A 135 6.61 12.15 -26.37
C ASN A 135 7.39 12.02 -27.68
N HIS A 136 6.87 11.29 -28.67
CA HIS A 136 7.49 11.14 -29.99
C HIS A 136 7.79 12.47 -30.68
N ASP A 137 6.97 13.50 -30.44
CA ASP A 137 7.10 14.80 -31.10
C ASP A 137 8.26 15.65 -30.55
N GLU A 138 8.84 15.23 -29.42
CA GLU A 138 9.98 15.85 -28.75
C GLU A 138 11.34 15.30 -29.21
N TYR A 139 11.35 14.50 -30.29
CA TYR A 139 12.57 13.91 -30.86
C TYR A 139 12.73 14.29 -32.33
N TYR A 140 13.97 14.38 -32.80
CA TYR A 140 14.22 14.68 -34.21
C TYR A 140 13.76 13.51 -35.11
N LYS A 141 13.31 13.81 -36.33
CA LYS A 141 12.85 12.81 -37.31
C LYS A 141 13.84 11.66 -37.59
N PRO A 142 15.16 11.87 -37.60
CA PRO A 142 16.11 10.76 -37.72
C PRO A 142 16.05 9.76 -36.57
N GLN A 143 15.57 10.16 -35.39
CA GLN A 143 15.33 9.27 -34.24
C GLN A 143 13.94 8.64 -34.32
N ILE A 144 12.92 9.46 -34.64
CA ILE A 144 11.53 9.05 -34.73
C ILE A 144 10.88 9.66 -35.97
N TYR A 145 10.71 8.87 -37.03
CA TYR A 145 10.21 9.36 -38.33
C TYR A 145 8.84 10.04 -38.27
N SER A 146 7.96 9.60 -37.36
CA SER A 146 6.62 10.14 -37.15
C SER A 146 6.56 11.28 -36.13
N SER A 147 7.71 11.88 -35.79
CA SER A 147 7.78 13.07 -34.95
C SER A 147 7.31 14.31 -35.71
N ASN A 148 6.53 15.15 -35.05
CA ASN A 148 6.22 16.49 -35.53
C ASN A 148 7.33 17.52 -35.24
N GLU A 149 8.35 17.16 -34.45
CA GLU A 149 9.48 18.01 -34.03
C GLU A 149 8.98 19.33 -33.44
N ALA A 150 8.11 19.26 -32.42
CA ALA A 150 7.56 20.42 -31.74
C ALA A 150 7.01 20.03 -30.36
N GLU A 151 6.98 21.00 -29.44
CA GLU A 151 6.28 20.89 -28.17
C GLU A 151 4.77 20.93 -28.44
N MET A 152 4.13 19.75 -28.44
CA MET A 152 2.76 19.58 -28.92
C MET A 152 1.81 18.99 -27.88
N LEU A 153 0.60 19.54 -27.81
CA LEU A 153 -0.53 19.00 -27.03
C LEU A 153 -1.70 18.71 -27.96
N TYR A 154 -2.44 17.63 -27.70
CA TYR A 154 -3.56 17.23 -28.54
C TYR A 154 -4.86 17.30 -27.75
N LEU A 155 -5.89 17.95 -28.31
CA LEU A 155 -7.19 18.07 -27.67
C LEU A 155 -8.31 17.53 -28.57
N ASN A 156 -9.28 16.86 -27.97
CA ASN A 156 -10.43 16.36 -28.71
C ASN A 156 -11.37 17.52 -29.09
N SER A 157 -11.69 17.62 -30.38
CA SER A 157 -12.58 18.64 -30.96
C SER A 157 -13.96 18.69 -30.29
N GLN A 158 -14.44 17.56 -29.76
CA GLN A 158 -15.72 17.46 -29.05
C GLN A 158 -15.81 18.39 -27.83
N PHE A 159 -14.70 18.65 -27.13
CA PHE A 159 -14.73 19.38 -25.86
C PHE A 159 -14.33 20.84 -25.97
N ILE A 160 -13.89 21.30 -27.14
CA ILE A 160 -13.21 22.61 -27.27
C ILE A 160 -14.11 23.81 -26.94
N THR A 161 -15.43 23.67 -27.10
CA THR A 161 -16.42 24.69 -26.76
C THR A 161 -17.04 24.50 -25.37
N THR A 162 -16.57 23.51 -24.60
CA THR A 162 -17.07 23.18 -23.26
C THR A 162 -16.13 23.69 -22.17
N SER A 163 -16.61 23.73 -20.93
CA SER A 163 -15.78 24.07 -19.76
C SER A 163 -14.65 23.07 -19.48
N PHE A 164 -14.68 21.87 -20.06
CA PHE A 164 -13.63 20.85 -19.89
C PHE A 164 -12.35 21.14 -20.69
N ALA A 165 -12.41 21.97 -21.74
CA ALA A 165 -11.26 22.25 -22.60
C ALA A 165 -10.03 22.73 -21.81
N LYS A 166 -10.24 23.62 -20.83
CA LYS A 166 -9.16 24.13 -19.97
C LYS A 166 -8.61 23.07 -19.01
N SER A 167 -9.43 22.12 -18.57
CA SER A 167 -8.99 21.01 -17.70
C SER A 167 -8.13 20.04 -18.50
N PHE A 168 -8.53 19.68 -19.72
CA PHE A 168 -7.74 18.82 -20.59
C PHE A 168 -6.44 19.50 -21.04
N LEU A 169 -6.48 20.78 -21.44
CA LEU A 169 -5.26 21.51 -21.77
C LEU A 169 -4.27 21.56 -20.60
N ALA A 170 -4.76 21.78 -19.38
CA ALA A 170 -3.93 21.76 -18.18
C ALA A 170 -3.35 20.37 -17.89
N HIS A 171 -4.15 19.31 -18.06
CA HIS A 171 -3.73 17.91 -17.90
C HIS A 171 -2.60 17.59 -18.87
N GLU A 172 -2.80 17.81 -20.18
CA GLU A 172 -1.78 17.51 -21.19
C GLU A 172 -0.50 18.34 -21.01
N PHE A 173 -0.64 19.59 -20.55
CA PHE A 173 0.53 20.42 -20.28
C PHE A 173 1.39 19.89 -19.12
N VAL A 174 0.80 19.21 -18.13
CA VAL A 174 1.59 18.53 -17.08
C VAL A 174 2.42 17.39 -17.66
N HIS A 175 1.93 16.67 -18.68
CA HIS A 175 2.73 15.64 -19.34
C HIS A 175 3.92 16.23 -20.09
N LEU A 176 3.73 17.33 -20.81
CA LEU A 176 4.82 18.04 -21.49
C LEU A 176 5.88 18.57 -20.49
N ILE A 177 5.45 19.15 -19.37
CA ILE A 177 6.37 19.52 -18.27
C ILE A 177 7.08 18.27 -17.75
N THR A 178 6.35 17.18 -17.53
CA THR A 178 6.90 15.93 -16.98
C THR A 178 7.96 15.36 -17.89
N PHE A 179 7.76 15.35 -19.21
CA PHE A 179 8.75 14.91 -20.18
C PHE A 179 10.07 15.68 -20.05
N ASN A 180 10.01 17.01 -19.92
CA ASN A 180 11.21 17.78 -19.66
C ASN A 180 11.86 17.38 -18.32
N GLN A 181 11.07 17.43 -17.24
CA GLN A 181 11.61 17.26 -15.90
C GLN A 181 12.15 15.84 -15.66
N LYS A 182 11.47 14.80 -16.13
CA LYS A 182 11.86 13.40 -15.91
C LYS A 182 12.71 12.89 -17.07
N ASP A 183 12.11 12.74 -18.23
CA ASP A 183 12.72 12.04 -19.35
C ASP A 183 13.96 12.78 -19.87
N ARG A 184 13.87 14.09 -20.10
CA ARG A 184 15.00 14.85 -20.66
C ARG A 184 16.07 15.20 -19.63
N LEU A 185 15.70 15.86 -18.53
CA LEU A 185 16.68 16.37 -17.56
C LEU A 185 17.26 15.30 -16.64
N ARG A 186 16.52 14.21 -16.40
CA ARG A 186 16.91 13.16 -15.44
C ARG A 186 17.13 11.81 -16.10
N ASN A 187 16.83 11.67 -17.39
CA ASN A 187 17.01 10.44 -18.15
C ASN A 187 16.30 9.24 -17.51
N VAL A 188 15.08 9.47 -17.01
CA VAL A 188 14.20 8.45 -16.43
C VAL A 188 12.76 8.71 -16.88
N THR A 189 12.03 7.66 -17.21
CA THR A 189 10.58 7.72 -17.48
C THR A 189 9.85 7.24 -16.24
N ASP A 190 8.86 8.01 -15.77
CA ASP A 190 8.10 7.65 -14.57
C ASP A 190 7.08 6.54 -14.88
N ASP A 191 6.61 5.86 -13.83
CA ASP A 191 5.50 4.93 -13.97
C ASP A 191 4.24 5.68 -14.46
N VAL A 192 3.51 5.10 -15.41
CA VAL A 192 2.31 5.70 -16.03
C VAL A 192 1.33 6.21 -14.97
N TRP A 193 1.02 5.39 -13.97
CA TRP A 193 0.06 5.77 -12.92
C TRP A 193 0.47 7.06 -12.19
N LEU A 194 1.76 7.26 -11.94
CA LEU A 194 2.25 8.43 -11.21
C LEU A 194 2.35 9.67 -12.10
N ASN A 195 2.70 9.49 -13.38
CA ASN A 195 2.61 10.56 -14.37
C ASN A 195 1.17 11.09 -14.47
N GLU A 196 0.21 10.18 -14.63
CA GLU A 196 -1.22 10.49 -14.73
C GLU A 196 -1.79 11.06 -13.43
N LEU A 197 -1.34 10.58 -12.26
CA LEU A 197 -1.78 11.13 -10.97
C LEU A 197 -1.48 12.62 -10.85
N ARG A 198 -0.29 13.06 -11.30
CA ARG A 198 0.08 14.48 -11.27
C ARG A 198 -0.78 15.30 -12.23
N ALA A 199 -1.01 14.79 -13.44
CA ALA A 199 -1.83 15.45 -14.45
C ALA A 199 -3.30 15.56 -14.01
N GLU A 200 -3.87 14.50 -13.44
CA GLU A 200 -5.24 14.46 -12.92
C GLU A 200 -5.50 15.45 -11.78
N TYR A 201 -4.46 15.83 -11.02
CA TYR A 201 -4.60 16.84 -9.97
C TYR A 201 -4.57 18.28 -10.52
N ALA A 202 -4.08 18.51 -11.74
CA ALA A 202 -3.90 19.85 -12.30
C ALA A 202 -5.19 20.69 -12.35
N PRO A 203 -6.37 20.16 -12.76
CA PRO A 203 -7.63 20.92 -12.72
C PRO A 203 -8.00 21.41 -11.32
N THR A 204 -7.75 20.59 -10.28
CA THR A 204 -7.99 20.99 -8.90
C THR A 204 -7.00 22.06 -8.44
N LEU A 205 -5.72 21.91 -8.76
CA LEU A 205 -4.69 22.92 -8.46
C LEU A 205 -5.02 24.29 -9.07
N LEU A 206 -5.63 24.30 -10.26
CA LEU A 206 -6.10 25.50 -10.95
C LEU A 206 -7.45 26.03 -10.42
N GLY A 207 -8.07 25.34 -9.46
CA GLY A 207 -9.36 25.70 -8.88
C GLY A 207 -10.55 25.47 -9.81
N TYR A 208 -10.39 24.66 -10.86
CA TYR A 208 -11.49 24.34 -11.79
C TYR A 208 -12.53 23.40 -11.17
N ASP A 209 -12.15 22.68 -10.12
CA ASP A 209 -13.03 21.77 -9.37
C ASP A 209 -13.62 22.41 -8.11
N ASN A 210 -13.45 23.73 -7.90
CA ASN A 210 -13.99 24.44 -6.73
C ASN A 210 -15.52 24.32 -6.66
N VAL A 211 -16.19 24.49 -7.80
CA VAL A 211 -17.61 24.13 -7.96
C VAL A 211 -17.67 22.67 -8.33
N TYR A 212 -18.19 21.82 -7.45
CA TYR A 212 -18.20 20.38 -7.65
C TYR A 212 -19.12 19.94 -8.80
N GLU A 213 -20.32 20.50 -8.88
CA GLU A 213 -21.31 20.10 -9.87
C GLU A 213 -20.85 20.44 -11.30
N GLY A 214 -20.82 19.43 -12.18
CA GLY A 214 -20.34 19.54 -13.55
C GLY A 214 -18.82 19.58 -13.72
N SER A 215 -18.06 19.44 -12.63
CA SER A 215 -16.59 19.50 -12.65
C SER A 215 -15.91 18.21 -13.14
N ASN A 216 -14.60 18.30 -13.39
CA ASN A 216 -13.79 17.11 -13.67
C ASN A 216 -13.73 16.21 -12.43
N LEU A 217 -13.58 16.78 -11.24
CA LEU A 217 -13.56 16.02 -9.98
C LEU A 217 -14.84 15.19 -9.78
N GLN A 218 -16.04 15.75 -10.03
CA GLN A 218 -17.28 14.98 -9.94
C GLN A 218 -17.29 13.81 -10.93
N LYS A 219 -16.86 14.04 -12.18
CA LYS A 219 -16.73 12.98 -13.19
C LYS A 219 -15.80 11.86 -12.70
N ARG A 220 -14.63 12.19 -12.15
CA ARG A 220 -13.66 11.20 -11.65
C ARG A 220 -14.16 10.45 -10.42
N VAL A 221 -14.84 11.14 -9.50
CA VAL A 221 -15.50 10.50 -8.34
C VAL A 221 -16.54 9.49 -8.80
N ASN A 222 -17.40 9.85 -9.74
CA ASN A 222 -18.43 8.93 -10.27
C ASN A 222 -17.81 7.69 -10.93
N ILE A 223 -16.72 7.88 -11.68
CA ILE A 223 -15.96 6.76 -12.28
C ILE A 223 -15.44 5.82 -11.18
N PHE A 224 -14.80 6.36 -10.13
CA PHE A 224 -14.28 5.55 -9.04
C PHE A 224 -15.38 4.81 -8.26
N LEU A 225 -16.51 5.46 -7.99
CA LEU A 225 -17.64 4.84 -7.29
C LEU A 225 -18.24 3.65 -8.05
N ASN A 226 -18.15 3.65 -9.38
CA ASN A 226 -18.64 2.54 -10.21
C ASN A 226 -17.71 1.32 -10.18
N ASN A 227 -16.39 1.51 -9.99
CA ASN A 227 -15.42 0.42 -9.91
C ASN A 227 -14.29 0.74 -8.90
N PRO A 228 -14.56 0.69 -7.59
CA PRO A 228 -13.59 1.13 -6.57
C PRO A 228 -12.44 0.13 -6.37
N SER A 229 -12.60 -1.11 -6.82
CA SER A 229 -11.63 -2.20 -6.64
C SER A 229 -10.62 -2.32 -7.79
N ILE A 230 -10.53 -1.30 -8.66
CA ILE A 230 -9.52 -1.24 -9.73
C ILE A 230 -8.11 -1.13 -9.15
N SER A 231 -7.12 -1.70 -9.84
CA SER A 231 -5.70 -1.54 -9.48
C SER A 231 -5.23 -0.13 -9.82
N LEU A 232 -4.55 0.50 -8.87
CA LEU A 232 -3.92 1.80 -9.06
C LEU A 232 -2.83 1.76 -10.14
N THR A 233 -2.06 0.66 -10.16
CA THR A 233 -0.81 0.57 -10.91
C THR A 233 -0.93 -0.16 -12.24
N GLU A 234 -2.03 -0.88 -12.47
CA GLU A 234 -2.28 -1.57 -13.74
C GLU A 234 -3.04 -0.63 -14.69
N TRP A 235 -2.40 -0.27 -15.80
CA TRP A 235 -3.00 0.58 -16.83
C TRP A 235 -3.59 -0.30 -17.95
N LYS A 236 -4.86 -0.10 -18.28
CA LYS A 236 -5.56 -0.82 -19.37
C LYS A 236 -6.21 0.10 -20.39
N ASP A 237 -5.68 1.30 -20.55
CA ASP A 237 -6.17 2.32 -21.50
C ASP A 237 -7.67 2.65 -21.30
N GLY A 238 -8.17 2.48 -20.08
CA GLY A 238 -9.56 2.71 -19.70
C GLY A 238 -9.75 3.96 -18.85
N VAL A 239 -10.94 4.57 -18.93
CA VAL A 239 -11.28 5.78 -18.15
C VAL A 239 -11.28 5.56 -16.63
N GLU A 240 -11.30 4.31 -16.19
CA GLU A 240 -11.44 3.87 -14.80
C GLU A 240 -10.23 4.25 -13.94
N ASN A 241 -9.01 4.12 -14.49
CA ASN A 241 -7.77 4.45 -13.76
C ASN A 241 -7.73 5.93 -13.34
N TYR A 242 -8.23 6.84 -14.17
CA TYR A 242 -8.30 8.26 -13.82
C TYR A 242 -9.17 8.54 -12.59
N GLY A 243 -10.19 7.71 -12.33
CA GLY A 243 -11.04 7.82 -11.15
C GLY A 243 -10.27 7.57 -9.85
N ILE A 244 -9.60 6.42 -9.76
CA ILE A 244 -8.80 6.05 -8.58
C ILE A 244 -7.63 7.02 -8.36
N LEU A 245 -6.94 7.42 -9.44
CA LEU A 245 -5.81 8.34 -9.36
C LEU A 245 -6.22 9.71 -8.85
N ASN A 246 -7.33 10.27 -9.37
CA ASN A 246 -7.78 11.58 -8.94
C ASN A 246 -8.17 11.57 -7.46
N VAL A 247 -9.01 10.60 -7.05
CA VAL A 247 -9.47 10.49 -5.65
C VAL A 247 -8.29 10.26 -4.69
N LEU A 248 -7.27 9.48 -5.08
CA LEU A 248 -6.04 9.35 -4.31
C LEU A 248 -5.21 10.64 -4.30
N ALA A 249 -5.08 11.35 -5.42
CA ALA A 249 -4.34 12.62 -5.50
C ALA A 249 -4.92 13.68 -4.54
N GLN A 250 -6.25 13.77 -4.45
CA GLN A 250 -6.93 14.65 -3.49
C GLN A 250 -6.51 14.30 -2.05
N TYR A 251 -6.53 13.02 -1.69
CA TYR A 251 -6.12 12.57 -0.36
C TYR A 251 -4.64 12.87 -0.07
N LEU A 252 -3.78 12.59 -1.04
CA LEU A 252 -2.34 12.83 -0.96
C LEU A 252 -2.05 14.31 -0.69
N VAL A 253 -2.67 15.22 -1.43
CA VAL A 253 -2.44 16.66 -1.25
C VAL A 253 -3.10 17.19 0.02
N ASP A 254 -4.30 16.72 0.38
CA ASP A 254 -4.98 17.09 1.63
C ASP A 254 -4.13 16.80 2.88
N HIS A 255 -3.43 15.65 2.89
CA HIS A 255 -2.71 15.19 4.08
C HIS A 255 -1.23 15.49 4.08
N TYR A 256 -0.59 15.46 2.91
CA TYR A 256 0.87 15.56 2.78
C TYR A 256 1.32 16.81 2.01
N GLY A 257 0.37 17.59 1.48
CA GLY A 257 0.62 18.85 0.79
C GLY A 257 1.10 18.66 -0.65
N PHE A 258 0.93 19.69 -1.48
CA PHE A 258 1.26 19.62 -2.91
C PHE A 258 2.73 19.25 -3.19
N LYS A 259 3.64 19.59 -2.26
CA LYS A 259 5.08 19.31 -2.38
C LYS A 259 5.39 17.84 -2.64
N ILE A 260 4.57 16.87 -2.22
CA ILE A 260 4.85 15.47 -2.53
C ILE A 260 4.74 15.15 -4.03
N LEU A 261 3.84 15.83 -4.75
CA LEU A 261 3.71 15.68 -6.20
C LEU A 261 4.88 16.38 -6.91
N GLN A 262 5.23 17.59 -6.45
CA GLN A 262 6.34 18.37 -6.96
C GLN A 262 7.71 17.69 -6.76
N ASP A 263 8.03 17.28 -5.53
CA ASP A 263 9.33 16.70 -5.20
C ASP A 263 9.51 15.30 -5.80
N SER A 264 8.43 14.54 -5.97
CA SER A 264 8.48 13.26 -6.68
C SER A 264 8.82 13.49 -8.16
N LEU A 265 8.25 14.53 -8.79
CA LEU A 265 8.57 14.90 -10.17
C LEU A 265 10.05 15.29 -10.32
N PHE A 266 10.58 16.05 -9.36
CA PHE A 266 11.97 16.53 -9.41
C PHE A 266 13.03 15.53 -8.93
N SER A 267 12.64 14.30 -8.61
CA SER A 267 13.58 13.22 -8.27
C SER A 267 13.97 12.40 -9.52
N SER A 268 15.09 11.68 -9.48
CA SER A 268 15.41 10.64 -10.48
C SER A 268 14.77 9.28 -10.16
N LYS A 269 13.92 9.21 -9.14
CA LYS A 269 13.19 8.01 -8.75
C LYS A 269 11.90 7.88 -9.55
N VAL A 270 11.36 6.67 -9.63
CA VAL A 270 10.13 6.37 -10.39
C VAL A 270 9.10 5.69 -9.49
N GLY A 271 7.82 5.86 -9.82
CA GLY A 271 6.73 5.18 -9.16
C GLY A 271 6.68 5.37 -7.65
N ILE A 272 6.50 4.27 -6.94
CA ILE A 272 6.33 4.26 -5.47
C ILE A 272 7.57 4.80 -4.77
N GLU A 273 8.77 4.45 -5.25
CA GLU A 273 10.02 4.98 -4.69
C GLU A 273 10.10 6.50 -4.81
N SER A 274 9.57 7.07 -5.90
CA SER A 274 9.50 8.52 -6.14
C SER A 274 8.61 9.25 -5.13
N ILE A 275 7.45 8.68 -4.80
CA ILE A 275 6.58 9.22 -3.76
C ILE A 275 7.20 9.06 -2.37
N ASN A 276 7.78 7.90 -2.06
CA ASN A 276 8.45 7.67 -0.79
C ASN A 276 9.62 8.63 -0.55
N TYR A 277 10.42 8.89 -1.60
CA TYR A 277 11.45 9.91 -1.57
C TYR A 277 10.88 11.29 -1.22
N ALA A 278 9.78 11.69 -1.88
CA ALA A 278 9.15 12.98 -1.65
C ALA A 278 8.56 13.10 -0.23
N LEU A 279 7.93 12.04 0.28
CA LEU A 279 7.43 11.97 1.65
C LEU A 279 8.55 12.16 2.68
N GLN A 280 9.63 11.40 2.54
CA GLN A 280 10.79 11.49 3.42
C GLN A 280 11.44 12.87 3.36
N LYS A 281 11.63 13.42 2.16
CA LYS A 281 12.19 14.75 1.93
C LYS A 281 11.37 15.85 2.62
N ASN A 282 10.04 15.68 2.69
CA ASN A 282 9.13 16.60 3.36
C ASN A 282 8.90 16.27 4.86
N GLY A 283 9.70 15.37 5.44
CA GLY A 283 9.69 15.08 6.87
C GLY A 283 8.60 14.09 7.34
N PHE A 284 7.85 13.49 6.41
CA PHE A 284 6.86 12.49 6.75
C PHE A 284 7.52 11.15 7.07
N GLN A 285 6.98 10.47 8.09
CA GLN A 285 7.46 9.16 8.53
C GLN A 285 6.71 8.01 7.87
N LYS A 286 5.53 8.28 7.29
CA LYS A 286 4.75 7.27 6.58
C LYS A 286 5.27 7.08 5.16
N ASP A 287 5.30 5.84 4.73
CA ASP A 287 5.52 5.47 3.33
C ASP A 287 4.18 5.37 2.58
N PHE A 288 4.28 5.23 1.26
CA PHE A 288 3.13 5.11 0.36
C PHE A 288 2.26 3.88 0.66
N ALA A 289 2.87 2.77 1.09
CA ALA A 289 2.17 1.54 1.44
C ALA A 289 1.20 1.76 2.63
N GLN A 290 1.68 2.42 3.67
CA GLN A 290 0.87 2.83 4.82
C GLN A 290 -0.22 3.83 4.44
N ILE A 291 0.13 4.81 3.60
CA ILE A 291 -0.81 5.82 3.10
C ILE A 291 -1.94 5.17 2.29
N PHE A 292 -1.62 4.20 1.44
CA PHE A 292 -2.62 3.47 0.66
C PHE A 292 -3.57 2.68 1.57
N SER A 293 -3.06 2.06 2.64
CA SER A 293 -3.91 1.42 3.66
C SER A 293 -4.84 2.42 4.34
N ASP A 294 -4.34 3.60 4.76
CA ASP A 294 -5.21 4.62 5.36
C ASP A 294 -6.23 5.19 4.38
N TRP A 295 -5.83 5.43 3.13
CA TRP A 295 -6.70 5.91 2.07
C TRP A 295 -7.82 4.90 1.75
N SER A 296 -7.51 3.61 1.67
CA SER A 296 -8.51 2.57 1.45
C SER A 296 -9.55 2.50 2.58
N VAL A 297 -9.17 2.79 3.83
CA VAL A 297 -10.15 2.96 4.93
C VAL A 297 -10.92 4.27 4.75
N THR A 298 -10.24 5.36 4.37
CA THR A 298 -10.83 6.69 4.17
C THR A 298 -11.98 6.67 3.16
N VAL A 299 -11.81 6.00 2.01
CA VAL A 299 -12.87 5.95 1.00
C VAL A 299 -14.10 5.16 1.47
N LEU A 300 -13.96 4.30 2.48
CA LEU A 300 -15.08 3.60 3.12
C LEU A 300 -15.78 4.47 4.17
N VAL A 301 -15.02 5.05 5.10
CA VAL A 301 -15.58 5.68 6.31
C VAL A 301 -15.70 7.19 6.21
N ASN A 302 -14.77 7.85 5.54
CA ASN A 302 -14.65 9.30 5.39
C ASN A 302 -15.15 10.10 6.62
N ASP A 303 -14.47 9.92 7.74
CA ASP A 303 -14.84 10.46 9.05
C ASP A 303 -13.58 10.75 9.88
N CYS A 304 -13.32 12.04 10.13
CA CYS A 304 -12.13 12.48 10.86
C CYS A 304 -12.18 12.11 12.35
N SER A 305 -13.35 11.78 12.91
CA SER A 305 -13.49 11.36 14.31
C SER A 305 -12.81 10.02 14.60
N LEU A 306 -12.61 9.19 13.56
CA LEU A 306 -11.87 7.93 13.63
C LEU A 306 -10.35 8.12 13.60
N GLY A 307 -9.90 9.33 13.29
CA GLY A 307 -8.50 9.70 13.15
C GLY A 307 -8.31 10.64 11.98
N ASN A 308 -7.34 11.56 12.11
CA ASN A 308 -7.08 12.58 11.09
C ASN A 308 -6.79 12.00 9.70
N SER A 309 -6.29 10.76 9.60
CA SER A 309 -6.00 10.11 8.31
C SER A 309 -7.24 9.48 7.65
N TYR A 310 -8.41 9.39 8.30
CA TYR A 310 -9.57 8.65 7.78
C TYR A 310 -10.67 9.51 7.17
N CYS A 311 -10.32 10.70 6.70
CA CYS A 311 -11.24 11.61 6.00
C CYS A 311 -10.52 12.43 4.92
N TYR A 312 -11.31 12.97 3.99
CA TYR A 312 -10.88 14.05 3.11
C TYR A 312 -10.96 15.40 3.83
N LYS A 313 -10.03 16.31 3.51
CA LYS A 313 -10.10 17.72 3.93
C LYS A 313 -10.73 18.59 2.84
N ASN A 314 -10.67 18.16 1.58
CA ASN A 314 -11.38 18.77 0.47
C ASN A 314 -12.90 18.78 0.75
N SER A 315 -13.50 19.98 0.74
CA SER A 315 -14.93 20.17 1.05
C SER A 315 -15.86 19.43 0.10
N ASN A 316 -15.46 19.28 -1.16
CA ASN A 316 -16.26 18.63 -2.20
C ASN A 316 -16.31 17.10 -2.04
N LEU A 317 -15.43 16.54 -1.19
CA LEU A 317 -15.36 15.11 -0.91
C LEU A 317 -15.86 14.74 0.48
N LYS A 318 -16.47 15.66 1.26
CA LYS A 318 -16.91 15.35 2.64
C LYS A 318 -17.96 14.24 2.74
N SER A 319 -18.85 14.13 1.75
CA SER A 319 -19.91 13.11 1.71
C SER A 319 -19.54 11.87 0.88
N PHE A 320 -18.36 11.87 0.26
CA PHE A 320 -17.93 10.79 -0.62
C PHE A 320 -17.63 9.53 0.21
N ARG A 321 -18.28 8.41 -0.15
CA ARG A 321 -18.02 7.07 0.42
C ARG A 321 -18.31 6.01 -0.63
N ILE A 322 -17.49 4.96 -0.69
CA ILE A 322 -17.74 3.78 -1.51
C ILE A 322 -18.81 2.89 -0.84
N THR A 323 -19.47 2.06 -1.65
CA THR A 323 -20.37 1.01 -1.15
C THR A 323 -19.62 -0.33 -1.11
N PRO A 324 -19.46 -0.98 0.05
CA PRO A 324 -18.76 -2.25 0.14
C PRO A 324 -19.62 -3.42 -0.36
N GLU A 325 -18.95 -4.50 -0.76
CA GLU A 325 -19.60 -5.80 -1.01
C GLU A 325 -20.13 -6.36 0.32
N THR A 326 -21.36 -6.87 0.32
CA THR A 326 -22.03 -7.28 1.57
C THR A 326 -22.25 -8.79 1.66
N ASN A 327 -21.87 -9.37 2.79
CA ASN A 327 -22.10 -10.76 3.17
C ASN A 327 -23.06 -10.78 4.37
N PHE A 328 -24.25 -11.33 4.17
CA PHE A 328 -25.23 -11.51 5.25
C PHE A 328 -25.05 -12.87 5.89
N ILE A 329 -24.98 -12.90 7.23
CA ILE A 329 -25.00 -14.13 8.01
C ILE A 329 -26.36 -14.24 8.72
N PRO A 330 -27.08 -15.38 8.61
CA PRO A 330 -28.35 -15.57 9.32
C PRO A 330 -28.25 -15.32 10.82
N THR A 331 -29.26 -14.66 11.40
CA THR A 331 -29.30 -14.31 12.83
C THR A 331 -29.97 -15.37 13.71
N THR A 332 -30.65 -16.33 13.10
CA THR A 332 -31.46 -17.35 13.81
C THR A 332 -30.69 -18.61 14.14
N ALA A 333 -29.57 -18.87 13.45
CA ALA A 333 -28.78 -20.10 13.58
C ALA A 333 -27.28 -19.81 13.49
N GLU A 334 -26.49 -20.68 14.11
CA GLU A 334 -25.05 -20.74 13.86
C GLU A 334 -24.81 -21.00 12.37
N SER A 335 -23.82 -20.34 11.80
CA SER A 335 -23.54 -20.37 10.38
C SER A 335 -22.04 -20.29 10.14
N ASN A 336 -21.57 -21.00 9.12
CA ASN A 336 -20.23 -20.85 8.58
C ASN A 336 -20.34 -20.50 7.09
N LEU A 337 -19.78 -19.36 6.69
CA LEU A 337 -19.72 -18.91 5.30
C LEU A 337 -18.26 -18.86 4.85
N ILE A 338 -17.94 -19.55 3.75
CA ILE A 338 -16.62 -19.46 3.11
C ILE A 338 -16.78 -18.73 1.79
N THR A 339 -15.97 -17.70 1.57
CA THR A 339 -15.89 -16.97 0.31
C THR A 339 -14.49 -17.10 -0.28
N TYR A 340 -14.42 -17.28 -1.59
CA TYR A 340 -13.17 -17.28 -2.36
C TYR A 340 -13.13 -16.02 -3.22
N ASN A 341 -12.06 -15.25 -3.05
CA ASN A 341 -11.91 -13.94 -3.65
C ASN A 341 -10.59 -13.86 -4.38
N GLN A 342 -10.49 -12.86 -5.24
CA GLN A 342 -9.25 -12.49 -5.91
C GLN A 342 -9.08 -10.97 -5.87
N ILE A 343 -7.84 -10.52 -5.76
CA ILE A 343 -7.51 -9.10 -5.67
C ILE A 343 -6.24 -8.83 -6.47
N LYS A 344 -6.16 -7.69 -7.13
CA LYS A 344 -4.94 -7.28 -7.84
C LYS A 344 -4.02 -6.51 -6.90
N ASP A 345 -2.76 -6.43 -7.30
CA ASP A 345 -1.82 -5.56 -6.62
C ASP A 345 -2.26 -4.09 -6.65
N TRP A 346 -1.99 -3.35 -5.59
CA TRP A 346 -2.40 -1.97 -5.38
C TRP A 346 -3.88 -1.70 -5.69
N SER A 347 -4.72 -2.68 -5.38
CA SER A 347 -6.18 -2.53 -5.32
C SER A 347 -6.65 -2.84 -3.90
N ALA A 348 -7.86 -2.39 -3.58
CA ALA A 348 -8.51 -2.70 -2.31
C ALA A 348 -9.87 -3.35 -2.57
N ARG A 349 -10.31 -4.20 -1.63
CA ARG A 349 -11.66 -4.77 -1.60
C ARG A 349 -12.29 -4.53 -0.24
N TRP A 350 -13.55 -4.12 -0.26
CA TRP A 350 -14.32 -3.82 0.94
C TRP A 350 -15.42 -4.83 1.11
N GLN A 351 -15.30 -5.69 2.12
CA GLN A 351 -16.23 -6.79 2.37
C GLN A 351 -16.88 -6.61 3.74
N ARG A 352 -18.14 -6.18 3.73
CA ARG A 352 -18.96 -5.96 4.92
C ARG A 352 -19.70 -7.21 5.31
N ILE A 353 -19.57 -7.62 6.56
CA ILE A 353 -20.32 -8.67 7.22
C ILE A 353 -21.32 -8.03 8.18
N PHE A 354 -22.55 -8.52 8.17
CA PHE A 354 -23.62 -8.12 9.08
C PHE A 354 -24.58 -9.29 9.35
N GLY A 355 -25.39 -9.18 10.40
CA GLY A 355 -26.20 -10.29 10.91
C GLY A 355 -25.39 -11.20 11.84
N GLY A 356 -25.66 -12.50 11.83
CA GLY A 356 -25.01 -13.50 12.68
C GLY A 356 -25.73 -13.75 14.02
N LYS A 357 -25.35 -14.84 14.70
CA LYS A 357 -25.82 -15.19 16.04
C LYS A 357 -24.64 -15.32 17.00
N GLY A 358 -24.67 -14.58 18.11
CA GLY A 358 -23.66 -14.66 19.16
C GLY A 358 -22.29 -14.08 18.75
N ASN A 359 -21.24 -14.85 18.96
CA ASN A 359 -19.86 -14.46 18.66
C ASN A 359 -19.57 -14.66 17.17
N LEU A 360 -18.86 -13.71 16.57
CA LEU A 360 -18.36 -13.80 15.21
C LEU A 360 -16.87 -14.12 15.22
N THR A 361 -16.48 -15.14 14.45
CA THR A 361 -15.08 -15.43 14.11
C THR A 361 -14.89 -15.26 12.61
N LEU A 362 -13.84 -14.58 12.21
CA LEU A 362 -13.44 -14.46 10.82
C LEU A 362 -12.01 -14.93 10.66
N ASN A 363 -11.78 -15.90 9.79
CA ASN A 363 -10.44 -16.34 9.38
C ASN A 363 -10.18 -15.84 7.96
N LEU A 364 -9.07 -15.13 7.78
CA LEU A 364 -8.54 -14.77 6.47
C LEU A 364 -7.36 -15.67 6.14
N ASN A 365 -7.30 -16.16 4.90
CA ASN A 365 -6.13 -16.83 4.34
C ASN A 365 -5.75 -16.13 3.03
N GLY A 366 -4.70 -15.32 3.07
CA GLY A 366 -4.15 -14.58 1.93
C GLY A 366 -3.04 -15.32 1.19
N GLY A 367 -2.59 -16.46 1.70
CA GLY A 367 -1.46 -17.21 1.15
C GLY A 367 -0.09 -16.73 1.64
N ALA A 368 0.84 -17.66 1.80
CA ALA A 368 2.18 -17.40 2.32
C ALA A 368 3.00 -16.51 1.37
N GLY A 369 3.73 -15.55 1.94
CA GLY A 369 4.64 -14.68 1.19
C GLY A 369 3.98 -13.54 0.40
N ILE A 370 2.66 -13.37 0.48
CA ILE A 370 1.94 -12.25 -0.15
C ILE A 370 1.79 -11.12 0.87
N ASN A 371 2.18 -9.90 0.50
CA ASN A 371 2.06 -8.71 1.33
C ASN A 371 0.62 -8.17 1.36
N PHE A 372 -0.24 -8.87 2.09
CA PHE A 372 -1.61 -8.44 2.37
C PHE A 372 -1.64 -7.42 3.51
N LYS A 373 -2.41 -6.34 3.33
CA LYS A 373 -2.80 -5.41 4.40
C LYS A 373 -4.31 -5.50 4.59
N VAL A 374 -4.74 -5.68 5.84
CA VAL A 374 -6.15 -5.94 6.17
C VAL A 374 -6.61 -5.08 7.35
N PRO A 375 -6.70 -3.75 7.20
CA PRO A 375 -7.52 -2.95 8.09
C PRO A 375 -8.97 -3.43 8.08
N TYR A 376 -9.65 -3.27 9.21
CA TYR A 376 -11.07 -3.56 9.33
C TYR A 376 -11.77 -2.53 10.20
N VAL A 377 -13.04 -2.29 9.87
CA VAL A 377 -13.89 -1.30 10.55
C VAL A 377 -15.06 -2.03 11.20
N VAL A 378 -15.25 -1.85 12.50
CA VAL A 378 -16.40 -2.39 13.25
C VAL A 378 -17.27 -1.23 13.67
N CYS A 379 -18.57 -1.29 13.41
CA CYS A 379 -19.50 -0.21 13.75
C CYS A 379 -20.68 -0.73 14.59
N ASP A 380 -21.03 0.02 15.63
CA ASP A 380 -22.19 -0.23 16.48
C ASP A 380 -23.49 0.40 15.95
N PHE A 381 -24.63 0.03 16.53
CA PHE A 381 -25.94 0.47 16.08
C PHE A 381 -26.17 1.99 16.22
N ASP A 382 -25.31 2.70 16.96
CA ASP A 382 -25.29 4.16 17.07
C ASP A 382 -24.37 4.81 16.00
N ASN A 383 -23.89 4.02 15.03
CA ASN A 383 -22.93 4.38 13.98
C ASN A 383 -21.55 4.78 14.51
N LYS A 384 -21.19 4.41 15.74
CA LYS A 384 -19.83 4.60 16.23
C LYS A 384 -18.95 3.49 15.70
N CYS A 385 -17.97 3.87 14.90
CA CYS A 385 -17.04 2.94 14.27
C CYS A 385 -15.68 2.91 14.96
N PHE A 386 -14.95 1.82 14.77
CA PHE A 386 -13.57 1.66 15.21
C PHE A 386 -12.76 1.02 14.09
N VAL A 387 -11.59 1.57 13.80
CA VAL A 387 -10.63 1.02 12.84
C VAL A 387 -9.58 0.20 13.59
N LYS A 388 -9.34 -1.02 13.13
CA LYS A 388 -8.30 -1.91 13.64
C LYS A 388 -7.57 -2.56 12.47
N ILE A 389 -6.43 -3.19 12.74
CA ILE A 389 -5.64 -3.90 11.73
C ILE A 389 -5.60 -5.37 12.09
N LEU A 390 -5.90 -6.24 11.11
CA LEU A 390 -5.68 -7.67 11.23
C LEU A 390 -4.23 -7.97 10.86
N THR A 391 -3.45 -8.42 11.84
CA THR A 391 -2.09 -8.92 11.62
C THR A 391 -2.17 -10.34 11.06
N LEU A 392 -1.39 -10.60 10.00
CA LEU A 392 -1.26 -11.92 9.40
C LEU A 392 0.03 -12.59 9.87
N ASP A 393 -0.02 -13.91 10.04
CA ASP A 393 1.15 -14.74 10.34
C ASP A 393 2.02 -14.95 9.09
N LYS A 394 3.13 -15.69 9.26
CA LYS A 394 4.06 -16.04 8.18
C LYS A 394 3.42 -16.83 7.02
N ASP A 395 2.32 -17.51 7.28
CA ASP A 395 1.57 -18.31 6.30
C ASP A 395 0.46 -17.48 5.64
N GLY A 396 0.37 -16.19 5.94
CA GLY A 396 -0.62 -15.26 5.39
C GLY A 396 -2.01 -15.42 6.00
N LYS A 397 -2.10 -16.00 7.21
CA LYS A 397 -3.37 -16.25 7.91
C LYS A 397 -3.60 -15.26 9.05
N GLY A 398 -4.85 -14.87 9.24
CA GLY A 398 -5.25 -14.00 10.35
C GLY A 398 -6.64 -14.36 10.86
N GLN A 399 -6.88 -14.11 12.14
CA GLN A 399 -8.18 -14.34 12.77
C GLN A 399 -8.68 -13.08 13.49
N ILE A 400 -9.97 -12.79 13.35
CA ILE A 400 -10.71 -11.80 14.13
C ILE A 400 -11.76 -12.56 14.95
N SER A 401 -11.91 -12.23 16.23
CA SER A 401 -13.01 -12.70 17.07
C SER A 401 -13.70 -11.52 17.73
N ILE A 402 -15.02 -11.42 17.54
CA ILE A 402 -15.87 -10.36 18.11
C ILE A 402 -16.98 -11.01 18.91
N SER A 403 -16.95 -10.81 20.23
CA SER A 403 -17.99 -11.30 21.12
C SER A 403 -19.28 -10.50 20.99
N ASP A 404 -20.42 -11.18 21.15
CA ASP A 404 -21.76 -10.57 21.06
C ASP A 404 -21.95 -9.71 19.80
N PHE A 405 -21.41 -10.16 18.66
CA PHE A 405 -21.27 -9.34 17.46
C PHE A 405 -22.59 -8.68 17.09
N SER A 406 -23.65 -9.46 16.88
CA SER A 406 -24.93 -8.97 16.39
C SER A 406 -25.75 -8.22 17.44
N SER A 407 -25.35 -8.28 18.72
CA SER A 407 -25.98 -7.53 19.81
C SER A 407 -25.31 -6.18 20.04
N ARG A 408 -24.00 -6.07 19.77
CA ARG A 408 -23.20 -4.86 20.01
C ARG A 408 -22.88 -4.09 18.74
N TYR A 409 -22.73 -4.80 17.62
CA TYR A 409 -22.25 -4.27 16.35
C TYR A 409 -23.22 -4.61 15.23
N PHE A 410 -23.51 -3.64 14.36
CA PHE A 410 -24.32 -3.94 13.18
C PHE A 410 -23.45 -4.43 12.02
N SER A 411 -22.15 -4.10 12.00
CA SER A 411 -21.27 -4.53 10.92
C SER A 411 -19.79 -4.63 11.28
N LEU A 412 -19.11 -5.52 10.56
CA LEU A 412 -17.65 -5.64 10.44
C LEU A 412 -17.32 -5.50 8.96
N THR A 413 -16.50 -4.54 8.55
CA THR A 413 -16.05 -4.38 7.15
C THR A 413 -14.57 -4.61 7.05
N LEU A 414 -14.14 -5.64 6.32
CA LEU A 414 -12.73 -5.84 5.98
C LEU A 414 -12.37 -4.95 4.80
N VAL A 415 -11.19 -4.35 4.86
CA VAL A 415 -10.58 -3.56 3.80
C VAL A 415 -9.28 -4.24 3.44
N SER A 416 -9.35 -5.18 2.50
CA SER A 416 -8.21 -6.02 2.10
C SER A 416 -7.50 -5.37 0.93
N SER A 417 -6.17 -5.29 0.97
CA SER A 417 -5.34 -4.86 -0.16
C SER A 417 -4.09 -5.73 -0.30
N VAL A 418 -3.58 -5.86 -1.52
CA VAL A 418 -2.27 -6.45 -1.79
C VAL A 418 -1.31 -5.33 -2.20
N GLN A 419 -0.12 -5.33 -1.61
CA GLN A 419 0.93 -4.33 -1.82
C GLN A 419 2.26 -5.03 -2.09
N GLN A 420 2.28 -5.92 -3.08
CA GLN A 420 3.40 -6.84 -3.32
C GLN A 420 4.49 -6.21 -4.18
N ARG A 421 4.16 -5.84 -5.42
CA ARG A 421 5.05 -5.29 -6.44
C ARG A 421 5.36 -3.83 -6.10
N GLN A 422 6.62 -3.44 -6.14
CA GLN A 422 7.05 -2.07 -5.82
C GLN A 422 7.49 -1.27 -7.06
N SER A 423 7.70 -1.94 -8.19
CA SER A 423 8.22 -1.36 -9.43
C SER A 423 7.76 -2.14 -10.67
N ASP A 424 8.08 -1.58 -11.84
CA ASP A 424 7.96 -2.22 -13.14
C ASP A 424 6.54 -2.57 -13.54
N PHE A 425 5.53 -1.77 -13.21
CA PHE A 425 4.09 -2.12 -13.36
C PHE A 425 3.58 -2.38 -14.79
N ALA A 426 4.45 -2.51 -15.78
CA ALA A 426 4.13 -2.90 -17.14
C ALA A 426 3.38 -4.25 -17.20
N GLY A 427 2.41 -4.33 -18.12
CA GLY A 427 1.63 -5.53 -18.42
C GLY A 427 0.41 -5.75 -17.52
N ASN A 428 -0.27 -6.87 -17.74
CA ASN A 428 -1.42 -7.26 -16.93
C ASN A 428 -0.97 -7.64 -15.51
N GLY A 429 -1.68 -7.12 -14.51
CA GLY A 429 -1.43 -7.42 -13.10
C GLY A 429 -1.81 -8.85 -12.73
N VAL A 430 -1.14 -9.39 -11.71
CA VAL A 430 -1.43 -10.72 -11.16
C VAL A 430 -2.62 -10.64 -10.20
N TYR A 431 -3.53 -11.61 -10.29
CA TYR A 431 -4.57 -11.82 -9.28
C TYR A 431 -4.05 -12.71 -8.16
N TYR A 432 -4.25 -12.25 -6.93
CA TYR A 432 -3.93 -12.98 -5.71
C TYR A 432 -5.22 -13.55 -5.12
N PRO A 433 -5.37 -14.90 -5.07
CA PRO A 433 -6.51 -15.52 -4.43
C PRO A 433 -6.42 -15.39 -2.91
N PHE A 434 -7.55 -15.18 -2.25
CA PHE A 434 -7.66 -15.27 -0.80
C PHE A 434 -9.03 -15.79 -0.40
N SER A 435 -9.14 -16.37 0.78
CA SER A 435 -10.43 -16.83 1.31
C SER A 435 -10.77 -16.18 2.64
N LEU A 436 -12.06 -15.94 2.84
CA LEU A 436 -12.61 -15.57 4.15
C LEU A 436 -13.52 -16.71 4.61
N GLU A 437 -13.32 -17.18 5.84
CA GLU A 437 -14.23 -18.06 6.55
C GLU A 437 -14.86 -17.27 7.70
N ILE A 438 -16.18 -17.16 7.70
CA ILE A 438 -16.96 -16.37 8.65
C ILE A 438 -17.85 -17.33 9.42
N GLY A 439 -17.47 -17.59 10.67
CA GLY A 439 -18.22 -18.41 11.61
C GLY A 439 -19.01 -17.55 12.60
N THR A 440 -20.22 -17.99 12.92
CA THR A 440 -20.99 -17.44 14.04
C THR A 440 -21.39 -18.56 14.98
N LYS A 441 -21.20 -18.34 16.27
CA LYS A 441 -21.48 -19.32 17.32
C LYS A 441 -22.23 -18.65 18.45
N GLU A 442 -23.30 -19.28 18.90
CA GLU A 442 -24.04 -18.80 20.06
C GLU A 442 -23.13 -18.90 21.29
N LEU A 443 -23.23 -17.94 22.21
CA LEU A 443 -22.68 -18.13 23.55
C LEU A 443 -23.41 -19.34 24.12
N SER A 444 -22.74 -20.48 24.17
CA SER A 444 -23.23 -21.59 24.98
C SER A 444 -23.39 -21.04 26.39
N GLY A 445 -24.62 -21.08 26.94
CA GLY A 445 -24.90 -20.84 28.36
C GLY A 445 -24.07 -21.72 29.31
N ASP A 446 -23.25 -22.60 28.75
CA ASP A 446 -22.17 -23.36 29.36
C ASP A 446 -20.96 -22.52 29.80
N GLY A 447 -20.95 -21.20 29.55
CA GLY A 447 -19.95 -20.31 30.16
C GLY A 447 -19.94 -20.42 31.68
N ASP A 448 -21.13 -20.49 32.31
CA ASP A 448 -21.25 -20.72 33.75
C ASP A 448 -20.98 -22.17 34.13
N ALA A 449 -21.30 -23.15 33.30
CA ALA A 449 -20.97 -24.56 33.61
C ALA A 449 -19.49 -24.89 33.40
N SER A 450 -18.80 -24.20 32.47
CA SER A 450 -17.35 -24.31 32.25
C SER A 450 -16.59 -23.50 33.28
N ILE A 451 -17.06 -22.30 33.65
CA ILE A 451 -16.51 -21.55 34.79
C ILE A 451 -16.77 -22.32 36.09
N GLN A 452 -17.97 -22.86 36.33
CA GLN A 452 -18.26 -23.66 37.51
C GLN A 452 -17.46 -24.97 37.51
N SER A 453 -17.33 -25.65 36.37
CA SER A 453 -16.48 -26.84 36.23
C SER A 453 -15.00 -26.51 36.50
N LEU A 454 -14.50 -25.39 35.97
CA LEU A 454 -13.13 -24.91 36.24
C LEU A 454 -12.98 -24.46 37.69
N LEU A 455 -13.98 -23.83 38.30
CA LEU A 455 -14.01 -23.46 39.71
C LEU A 455 -14.07 -24.68 40.62
N ASP A 456 -14.83 -25.71 40.23
CA ASP A 456 -14.90 -27.01 40.92
C ASP A 456 -13.57 -27.75 40.78
N GLN A 457 -12.91 -27.66 39.62
CA GLN A 457 -11.58 -28.21 39.40
C GLN A 457 -10.51 -27.46 40.22
N ILE A 458 -10.60 -26.14 40.30
CA ILE A 458 -9.73 -25.30 41.14
C ILE A 458 -9.98 -25.63 42.62
N ALA A 459 -11.24 -25.74 43.05
CA ALA A 459 -11.60 -26.10 44.42
C ALA A 459 -11.13 -27.51 44.78
N TYR A 460 -11.26 -28.47 43.86
CA TYR A 460 -10.74 -29.82 44.01
C TYR A 460 -9.21 -29.82 44.11
N LEU A 461 -8.51 -29.11 43.22
CA LEU A 461 -7.06 -29.00 43.26
C LEU A 461 -6.55 -28.27 44.51
N GLN A 462 -7.26 -27.25 44.98
CA GLN A 462 -6.97 -26.57 46.24
C GLN A 462 -7.19 -27.48 47.45
N ALA A 463 -8.26 -28.28 47.46
CA ALA A 463 -8.50 -29.29 48.49
C ALA A 463 -7.44 -30.38 48.48
N GLU A 464 -6.98 -30.82 47.29
CA GLU A 464 -5.92 -31.82 47.16
C GLU A 464 -4.55 -31.25 47.56
N ILE A 465 -4.24 -30.01 47.22
CA ILE A 465 -3.05 -29.29 47.71
C ILE A 465 -3.09 -29.18 49.23
N ALA A 466 -4.23 -28.82 49.82
CA ALA A 466 -4.40 -28.74 51.27
C ALA A 466 -4.27 -30.13 51.93
N ARG A 467 -4.80 -31.19 51.30
CA ARG A 467 -4.65 -32.58 51.76
C ARG A 467 -3.20 -33.02 51.72
N VAL A 468 -2.49 -32.75 50.64
CA VAL A 468 -1.07 -33.08 50.47
C VAL A 468 -0.21 -32.27 51.43
N GLN A 469 -0.49 -30.98 51.63
CA GLN A 469 0.19 -30.15 52.62
C GLN A 469 -0.11 -30.60 54.05
N SER A 470 -1.33 -31.04 54.35
CA SER A 470 -1.68 -31.64 55.64
C SER A 470 -0.97 -32.97 55.84
N ALA A 471 -0.86 -33.81 54.81
CA ALA A 471 -0.09 -35.05 54.87
C ALA A 471 1.42 -34.80 55.04
N ILE A 472 1.97 -33.79 54.37
CA ILE A 472 3.35 -33.33 54.54
C ILE A 472 3.55 -32.76 55.95
N ASN A 473 2.63 -31.95 56.46
CA ASN A 473 2.72 -31.39 57.81
C ASN A 473 2.51 -32.46 58.88
N ALA A 474 1.65 -33.46 58.66
CA ALA A 474 1.49 -34.63 59.52
C ALA A 474 2.74 -35.50 59.49
N PHE A 475 3.38 -35.67 58.33
CA PHE A 475 4.65 -36.36 58.19
C PHE A 475 5.77 -35.60 58.93
N LEU A 476 5.87 -34.28 58.75
CA LEU A 476 6.86 -33.41 59.40
C LEU A 476 6.62 -33.26 60.91
N SER A 477 5.36 -33.27 61.37
CA SER A 477 5.01 -33.25 62.81
C SER A 477 5.08 -34.64 63.47
N SER A 478 4.95 -35.72 62.70
CA SER A 478 5.27 -37.09 63.15
C SER A 478 6.78 -37.37 63.21
N GLN A 479 7.61 -36.51 62.58
CA GLN A 479 9.06 -36.48 62.78
C GLN A 479 9.52 -35.46 63.84
N GLY A 480 8.62 -35.08 64.74
CA GLY A 480 8.90 -34.22 65.88
C GLY A 480 8.88 -34.97 67.21
N LYS A 481 9.52 -36.15 67.31
CA LYS A 481 10.08 -36.80 68.52
C LYS A 481 10.23 -38.31 68.29
N GLU A 482 11.38 -38.72 67.79
CA GLU A 482 12.05 -39.93 68.29
C GLU A 482 13.52 -39.90 67.85
N GLN A 483 14.38 -39.65 68.84
CA GLN A 483 15.79 -39.99 68.77
C GLN A 483 15.90 -41.49 68.49
N MET A 484 16.19 -41.86 67.24
CA MET A 484 16.71 -43.19 66.93
C MET A 484 18.23 -43.13 66.83
N ASN A 485 18.85 -43.61 67.90
CA ASN A 485 20.26 -43.97 67.99
C ASN A 485 20.69 -44.82 66.79
N PHE A 486 21.31 -44.21 65.78
CA PHE A 486 22.14 -44.96 64.84
C PHE A 486 23.49 -45.20 65.51
N SER A 487 23.65 -46.40 66.06
CA SER A 487 24.95 -46.91 66.50
C SER A 487 25.97 -46.78 65.36
N SER A 488 27.09 -46.10 65.62
CA SER A 488 28.25 -46.02 64.72
C SER A 488 28.62 -47.41 64.19
N CYS A 489 28.75 -47.56 62.87
CA CYS A 489 29.15 -48.81 62.22
C CYS A 489 30.57 -49.20 62.66
N LYS A 490 30.71 -50.12 63.62
CA LYS A 490 32.02 -50.48 64.21
C LYS A 490 32.82 -51.48 63.38
N SER A 491 32.14 -52.37 62.65
CA SER A 491 32.74 -53.37 61.76
C SER A 491 31.67 -54.03 60.90
N PHE A 492 32.04 -54.47 59.70
CA PHE A 492 31.28 -55.35 58.85
C PHE A 492 31.62 -56.81 59.17
N GLY A 493 30.60 -57.66 59.35
CA GLY A 493 30.76 -59.10 59.62
C GLY A 493 30.46 -59.99 58.42
N ASN A 494 29.50 -59.62 57.57
CA ASN A 494 29.03 -60.47 56.47
C ASN A 494 29.48 -59.97 55.10
N ASP A 495 29.45 -60.86 54.09
CA ASP A 495 29.64 -60.47 52.71
C ASP A 495 28.36 -59.79 52.22
N LEU A 496 28.48 -58.65 51.54
CA LEU A 496 27.32 -57.89 51.03
C LEU A 496 27.34 -57.85 49.50
N TYR A 497 26.17 -58.02 48.88
CA TYR A 497 26.06 -58.20 47.43
C TYR A 497 24.79 -57.61 46.84
N PHE A 498 24.83 -57.41 45.52
CA PHE A 498 23.72 -56.87 44.76
C PHE A 498 22.44 -57.68 44.95
N GLY A 499 21.33 -57.00 45.22
CA GLY A 499 20.01 -57.58 45.43
C GLY A 499 19.58 -57.66 46.90
N MET A 500 20.49 -57.46 47.86
CA MET A 500 20.11 -57.37 49.27
C MET A 500 19.24 -56.14 49.52
N LYS A 501 18.12 -56.33 50.23
CA LYS A 501 17.17 -55.26 50.56
C LYS A 501 16.92 -55.19 52.06
N ASP A 502 16.59 -54.00 52.54
CA ASP A 502 16.30 -53.68 53.95
C ASP A 502 17.31 -54.27 54.94
N ASN A 503 18.60 -54.20 54.60
CA ASN A 503 19.68 -54.78 55.38
C ASN A 503 20.49 -53.70 56.12
N GLN A 504 20.65 -53.89 57.43
CA GLN A 504 21.33 -52.92 58.30
C GLN A 504 22.83 -52.78 58.01
N GLU A 505 23.53 -53.86 57.68
CA GLU A 505 24.95 -53.78 57.29
C GLU A 505 25.12 -53.09 55.94
N VAL A 506 24.14 -53.20 55.03
CA VAL A 506 24.12 -52.43 53.78
C VAL A 506 23.93 -50.93 54.06
N SER A 507 23.06 -50.56 55.00
CA SER A 507 22.94 -49.15 55.43
C SER A 507 24.27 -48.64 55.99
N CYS A 508 24.96 -49.45 56.78
CA CYS A 508 26.29 -49.13 57.27
C CYS A 508 27.32 -48.98 56.14
N LEU A 509 27.29 -49.88 55.15
CA LEU A 509 28.17 -49.81 53.99
C LEU A 509 27.93 -48.53 53.20
N GLN A 510 26.68 -48.14 52.99
CA GLN A 510 26.33 -46.92 52.29
C GLN A 510 26.77 -45.65 53.03
N GLN A 511 26.65 -45.63 54.37
CA GLN A 511 27.20 -44.54 55.19
C GLN A 511 28.73 -44.47 55.08
N PHE A 512 29.39 -45.61 55.16
CA PHE A 512 30.83 -45.71 54.97
C PHE A 512 31.26 -45.21 53.59
N LEU A 513 30.65 -45.70 52.51
CA LEU A 513 30.97 -45.29 51.13
C LEU A 513 30.72 -43.79 50.91
N LYS A 514 29.64 -43.25 51.50
CA LYS A 514 29.36 -41.80 51.49
C LYS A 514 30.46 -41.01 52.20
N SER A 515 30.98 -41.51 53.31
CA SER A 515 32.07 -40.85 54.05
C SER A 515 33.39 -40.80 53.27
N LYS A 516 33.58 -41.66 52.26
CA LYS A 516 34.76 -41.64 51.38
C LYS A 516 34.70 -40.57 50.28
N GLY A 517 33.62 -39.78 50.23
CA GLY A 517 33.46 -38.63 49.35
C GLY A 517 32.63 -38.93 48.09
N SER A 518 32.26 -37.86 47.40
CA SER A 518 31.41 -37.91 46.21
C SER A 518 32.05 -38.64 45.03
N ASP A 519 33.38 -38.78 44.99
CA ASP A 519 34.06 -39.54 43.93
C ASP A 519 33.85 -41.06 44.06
N ILE A 520 33.55 -41.53 45.29
CA ILE A 520 33.25 -42.94 45.57
C ILE A 520 31.74 -43.17 45.52
N TYR A 521 30.96 -42.36 46.23
CA TYR A 521 29.50 -42.51 46.28
C TYR A 521 28.77 -41.18 46.10
N PRO A 522 28.68 -40.66 44.85
CA PRO A 522 28.08 -39.36 44.54
C PRO A 522 26.65 -39.23 45.03
N GLU A 523 25.89 -40.31 44.98
CA GLU A 523 24.47 -40.31 45.32
C GLU A 523 24.25 -40.20 46.83
N GLY A 524 25.19 -40.70 47.64
CA GLY A 524 25.20 -40.54 49.10
C GLY A 524 23.91 -41.02 49.80
N LEU A 525 23.17 -41.93 49.18
CA LEU A 525 21.91 -42.46 49.69
C LEU A 525 22.17 -43.62 50.65
N VAL A 526 21.50 -43.60 51.81
CA VAL A 526 21.56 -44.68 52.81
C VAL A 526 20.17 -45.27 52.92
N THR A 527 19.96 -46.38 52.22
CA THR A 527 18.64 -47.00 52.04
C THR A 527 18.56 -48.41 52.60
N GLY A 528 19.69 -49.04 52.96
CA GLY A 528 19.76 -50.45 53.33
C GLY A 528 19.60 -51.42 52.15
N ASN A 529 19.51 -50.89 50.92
CA ASN A 529 19.32 -51.66 49.70
C ASN A 529 20.60 -51.65 48.86
N PHE A 530 21.19 -52.83 48.64
CA PHE A 530 22.39 -53.00 47.84
C PHE A 530 21.96 -53.25 46.39
N LEU A 531 21.67 -52.16 45.67
CA LEU A 531 21.27 -52.19 44.26
C LEU A 531 22.35 -51.52 43.39
N SER A 532 21.99 -51.05 42.20
CA SER A 532 22.96 -50.59 41.18
C SER A 532 23.89 -49.50 41.69
N LEU A 533 23.37 -48.50 42.40
CA LEU A 533 24.17 -47.38 42.90
C LEU A 533 25.18 -47.82 43.97
N THR A 534 24.75 -48.63 44.94
CA THR A 534 25.64 -49.19 45.97
C THR A 534 26.68 -50.11 45.35
N PHE A 535 26.30 -50.92 44.36
CA PHE A 535 27.22 -51.80 43.64
C PHE A 535 28.31 -51.01 42.91
N THR A 536 27.94 -49.98 42.15
CA THR A 536 28.91 -49.12 41.47
C THR A 536 29.81 -48.39 42.48
N ALA A 537 29.27 -47.94 43.61
CA ALA A 537 30.07 -47.32 44.67
C ALA A 537 31.10 -48.30 45.30
N VAL A 538 30.72 -49.56 45.50
CA VAL A 538 31.66 -50.61 45.94
C VAL A 538 32.73 -50.87 44.89
N GLN A 539 32.41 -50.88 43.60
CA GLN A 539 33.42 -51.02 42.53
C GLN A 539 34.42 -49.86 42.53
N ARG A 540 33.95 -48.62 42.68
CA ARG A 540 34.82 -47.45 42.79
C ARG A 540 35.71 -47.51 44.02
N TYR A 541 35.16 -47.92 45.16
CA TYR A 541 35.93 -48.12 46.38
C TYR A 541 37.00 -49.22 46.21
N GLN A 542 36.64 -50.36 45.62
CA GLN A 542 37.58 -51.44 45.31
C GLN A 542 38.71 -50.94 44.39
N ALA A 543 38.37 -50.18 43.35
CA ALA A 543 39.34 -49.55 42.44
C ALA A 543 40.33 -48.67 43.20
N ASN A 544 39.80 -47.80 44.08
CA ASN A 544 40.60 -46.87 44.89
C ASN A 544 41.56 -47.60 45.84
N LYS A 545 41.24 -48.82 46.26
CA LYS A 545 42.07 -49.64 47.16
C LYS A 545 42.92 -50.69 46.44
N GLY A 546 42.93 -50.70 45.11
CA GLY A 546 43.68 -51.70 44.32
C GLY A 546 43.11 -53.12 44.41
N ILE A 547 41.83 -53.27 44.74
CA ILE A 547 41.09 -54.54 44.77
C ILE A 547 40.39 -54.74 43.42
N ILE A 548 40.29 -55.98 42.95
CA ILE A 548 39.52 -56.31 41.73
C ILE A 548 38.07 -55.82 41.90
N GLN A 549 37.59 -55.04 40.93
CA GLN A 549 36.33 -54.27 41.00
C GLN A 549 35.09 -55.15 40.71
N THR A 550 34.91 -56.20 41.48
CA THR A 550 33.80 -57.14 41.30
C THR A 550 32.45 -56.57 41.71
N GLY A 551 32.44 -55.49 42.51
CA GLY A 551 31.22 -54.89 43.10
C GLY A 551 30.60 -55.74 44.21
N TYR A 552 31.17 -56.91 44.48
CA TYR A 552 30.87 -57.77 45.62
C TYR A 552 31.67 -57.32 46.84
N PHE A 553 31.00 -56.96 47.93
CA PHE A 553 31.67 -56.60 49.19
C PHE A 553 32.02 -57.88 49.97
N GLY A 554 32.99 -58.61 49.43
CA GLY A 554 33.48 -59.88 49.97
C GLY A 554 34.62 -59.72 50.99
N PRO A 555 35.28 -60.82 51.39
CA PRO A 555 36.26 -60.80 52.48
C PRO A 555 37.42 -59.83 52.27
N LEU A 556 37.90 -59.67 51.02
CA LEU A 556 38.98 -58.73 50.68
C LEU A 556 38.55 -57.27 50.87
N THR A 557 37.40 -56.88 50.31
CA THR A 557 36.88 -55.51 50.42
C THR A 557 36.47 -55.19 51.84
N ARG A 558 35.86 -56.16 52.54
CA ARG A 558 35.48 -56.04 53.94
C ARG A 558 36.67 -55.83 54.86
N THR A 559 37.76 -56.58 54.66
CA THR A 559 38.97 -56.44 55.49
C THR A 559 39.55 -55.03 55.40
N VAL A 560 39.63 -54.47 54.18
CA VAL A 560 40.13 -53.11 53.97
C VAL A 560 39.15 -52.08 54.54
N ALA A 561 37.84 -52.24 54.32
CA ALA A 561 36.84 -51.32 54.86
C ALA A 561 36.81 -51.30 56.40
N ASN A 562 36.94 -52.45 57.04
CA ASN A 562 37.01 -52.55 58.51
C ASN A 562 38.27 -51.90 59.10
N ALA A 563 39.37 -51.83 58.36
CA ALA A 563 40.58 -51.13 58.78
C ALA A 563 40.41 -49.59 58.70
N GLU A 564 39.36 -49.10 58.05
CA GLU A 564 39.11 -47.67 57.83
C GLU A 564 37.81 -47.16 58.45
N LEU A 565 37.18 -47.97 59.32
CA LEU A 565 35.97 -47.61 60.06
C LEU A 565 36.28 -46.88 61.38
#